data_AF-A0A8I1TZZ3-F1
#
_entry.id   AF-A0A8I1TZZ3-F1
#
_cell.length_a   1.000
_cell.length_b   1.000
_cell.length_c   1.000
_cell.angle_alpha   90.00
_cell.angle_beta   90.00
_cell.angle_gamma   90.00
#
_symmetry.space_group_name_H-M   'P 1'
#
loop_
_entity.id
_entity.type
_entity.pdbx_description
1 polymer ?
#
loop_
_entity_poly.entity_id
_entity_poly.type
_entity_poly.pdbx_seq_one_letter_code
_entity_poly.pdbx_strand_id
1 'polypeptide(L)'
;MRIGGQLRKIPHCGGGDAPFRCAGDRRTIGRVLRRVEPFRVAFVCTGNICRSPMAEIVFRDLAERTGLGSYVASTSSGTGDWHVGERADARTIEALGRRGYDGEHHRARQFSLEDFERNDLIVALDRSHERILSSWARTGEDADKLALLMSFDAAPDRVLDVPDPYYAGPEMFDEVLVMIEGAVRALFRQLEPAIRPAV
;
A
#
# COMPACT_ATOMS: atom_id res chain seq x y z
N MET A 1 20.77 48.11 -52.54
CA MET A 1 22.25 48.14 -52.63
C MET A 1 22.76 46.72 -52.33
N ARG A 2 23.38 46.12 -53.35
CA ARG A 2 24.22 44.90 -53.47
C ARG A 2 24.47 43.97 -52.25
N ILE A 3 24.03 42.70 -52.28
CA ILE A 3 24.70 41.38 -52.59
C ILE A 3 25.85 40.87 -51.68
N GLY A 4 25.76 39.56 -51.35
CA GLY A 4 26.87 38.63 -51.02
C GLY A 4 26.82 38.10 -49.58
N GLY A 5 26.70 36.82 -49.23
CA GLY A 5 26.95 35.57 -49.94
C GLY A 5 28.16 34.84 -49.32
N GLN A 6 27.94 33.70 -48.63
CA GLN A 6 28.85 32.52 -48.67
C GLN A 6 28.30 31.33 -47.87
N LEU A 7 27.92 30.28 -48.60
CA LEU A 7 27.85 28.89 -48.15
C LEU A 7 29.26 28.35 -47.92
N ARG A 8 29.46 27.53 -46.88
CA ARG A 8 30.63 26.64 -46.75
C ARG A 8 30.20 25.18 -46.57
N LYS A 9 31.02 24.33 -47.18
CA LYS A 9 30.78 22.99 -47.72
C LYS A 9 30.73 21.86 -46.68
N ILE A 10 30.00 20.81 -47.06
CA ILE A 10 29.99 19.44 -46.55
C ILE A 10 31.28 18.71 -47.00
N PRO A 11 31.89 17.81 -46.20
CA PRO A 11 32.76 16.77 -46.72
C PRO A 11 32.01 15.43 -46.84
N HIS A 12 32.07 14.85 -48.04
CA HIS A 12 31.63 13.48 -48.35
C HIS A 12 32.84 12.54 -48.40
N CYS A 13 32.51 11.26 -48.18
CA CYS A 13 33.29 10.07 -47.87
C CYS A 13 34.62 9.80 -48.59
N GLY A 14 35.56 9.19 -47.86
CA GLY A 14 36.61 8.33 -48.40
C GLY A 14 36.41 6.90 -47.86
N GLY A 15 36.16 5.94 -48.76
CA GLY A 15 36.08 4.52 -48.46
C GLY A 15 37.46 3.85 -48.42
N GLY A 16 37.57 2.79 -47.64
CA GLY A 16 38.73 1.92 -47.55
C GLY A 16 38.35 0.62 -46.83
N ASP A 17 38.56 -0.49 -47.52
CA ASP A 17 38.09 -1.84 -47.23
C ASP A 17 38.55 -2.44 -45.89
N ALA A 18 37.65 -3.16 -45.21
CA ALA A 18 38.00 -4.18 -44.22
C ALA A 18 37.01 -5.36 -44.28
N PRO A 19 37.48 -6.62 -44.28
CA PRO A 19 36.64 -7.78 -44.52
C PRO A 19 35.93 -8.28 -43.25
N PHE A 20 34.81 -8.93 -43.49
CA PHE A 20 34.07 -9.83 -42.60
C PHE A 20 34.90 -10.52 -41.51
N ARG A 21 34.47 -10.35 -40.25
CA ARG A 21 34.52 -11.41 -39.24
C ARG A 21 33.24 -11.40 -38.40
N CYS A 22 32.37 -12.37 -38.66
CA CYS A 22 31.42 -12.87 -37.67
C CYS A 22 32.19 -13.61 -36.58
N ALA A 23 31.97 -13.27 -35.30
CA ALA A 23 32.09 -14.22 -34.19
C ALA A 23 31.50 -13.64 -32.89
N GLY A 24 30.32 -14.14 -32.50
CA GLY A 24 30.01 -14.42 -31.10
C GLY A 24 29.51 -13.27 -30.23
N ASP A 25 28.30 -12.77 -30.51
CA ASP A 25 27.45 -12.19 -29.45
C ASP A 25 27.06 -13.31 -28.47
N ARG A 26 27.92 -13.53 -27.47
CA ARG A 26 27.57 -14.29 -26.28
C ARG A 26 26.67 -13.43 -25.41
N ARG A 27 25.40 -13.45 -25.78
CA ARG A 27 24.26 -13.20 -24.89
C ARG A 27 24.45 -13.94 -23.55
N THR A 28 23.82 -13.36 -22.52
CA THR A 28 23.74 -13.77 -21.08
C THR A 28 24.82 -13.04 -20.27
N ILE A 29 24.52 -12.20 -19.26
CA ILE A 29 23.75 -12.53 -18.06
C ILE A 29 23.11 -11.25 -17.47
N GLY A 30 21.87 -11.37 -16.97
CA GLY A 30 21.35 -10.45 -15.96
C GLY A 30 20.30 -9.46 -16.46
N ARG A 31 19.19 -9.96 -17.02
CA ARG A 31 17.91 -9.24 -16.89
C ARG A 31 17.66 -9.14 -15.39
N VAL A 32 18.10 -8.04 -14.77
CA VAL A 32 17.72 -7.70 -13.40
C VAL A 32 16.20 -7.69 -13.44
N LEU A 33 15.60 -8.72 -12.84
CA LEU A 33 14.18 -8.74 -12.56
C LEU A 33 13.96 -7.49 -11.72
N ARG A 34 13.47 -6.40 -12.32
CA ARG A 34 12.73 -5.40 -11.56
C ARG A 34 11.54 -6.19 -11.00
N ARG A 35 11.72 -6.77 -9.80
CA ARG A 35 10.58 -6.97 -8.94
C ARG A 35 10.02 -5.57 -8.79
N VAL A 36 8.84 -5.35 -9.37
CA VAL A 36 8.05 -4.19 -9.04
C VAL A 36 7.87 -4.30 -7.54
N GLU A 37 8.45 -3.37 -6.77
CA GLU A 37 8.28 -3.37 -5.32
C GLU A 37 6.78 -3.38 -5.03
N PRO A 38 6.30 -4.20 -4.08
CA PRO A 38 4.89 -4.28 -3.79
C PRO A 38 4.39 -2.91 -3.31
N PHE A 39 3.18 -2.54 -3.72
CA PHE A 39 2.50 -1.36 -3.20
C PHE A 39 2.14 -1.58 -1.72
N ARG A 40 2.58 -0.68 -0.85
CA ARG A 40 2.55 -0.85 0.61
C ARG A 40 1.45 -0.02 1.25
N VAL A 41 0.56 -0.70 1.96
CA VAL A 41 -0.57 -0.11 2.69
C VAL A 41 -0.39 -0.30 4.19
N ALA A 42 -0.46 0.78 4.97
CA ALA A 42 -0.47 0.72 6.43
C ALA A 42 -1.85 1.07 7.00
N PHE A 43 -2.44 0.21 7.81
CA PHE A 43 -3.70 0.49 8.52
C PHE A 43 -3.40 0.99 9.94
N VAL A 44 -4.03 2.09 10.36
CA VAL A 44 -3.69 2.75 11.63
C VAL A 44 -4.92 3.00 12.49
N CYS A 45 -4.92 2.46 13.71
CA CYS A 45 -5.93 2.76 14.72
C CYS A 45 -5.30 3.26 16.02
N THR A 46 -6.03 3.24 17.16
CA THR A 46 -5.50 3.74 18.43
C THR A 46 -4.44 2.81 19.01
N GLY A 47 -4.80 1.57 19.35
CA GLY A 47 -3.94 0.65 20.09
C GLY A 47 -3.37 -0.52 19.28
N ASN A 48 -3.70 -0.63 17.99
CA ASN A 48 -3.26 -1.72 17.10
C ASN A 48 -3.56 -3.15 17.57
N ILE A 49 -4.65 -3.33 18.32
CA ILE A 49 -5.11 -4.65 18.78
C ILE A 49 -6.53 -5.02 18.32
N CYS A 50 -7.28 -4.05 17.76
CA CYS A 50 -8.67 -4.25 17.32
C CYS A 50 -8.85 -3.97 15.82
N ARG A 51 -9.08 -2.70 15.47
CA ARG A 51 -9.51 -2.28 14.12
C ARG A 51 -8.43 -2.42 13.04
N SER A 52 -7.22 -1.88 13.26
CA SER A 52 -6.17 -1.95 12.24
C SER A 52 -5.65 -3.37 11.96
N PRO A 53 -5.54 -4.29 12.95
CA PRO A 53 -5.24 -5.70 12.66
C PRO A 53 -6.32 -6.37 11.81
N MET A 54 -7.60 -6.11 12.08
CA MET A 54 -8.69 -6.63 11.25
C MET A 54 -8.53 -6.18 9.79
N ALA A 55 -8.29 -4.89 9.57
CA ALA A 55 -8.14 -4.34 8.22
C ALA A 55 -6.93 -4.93 7.48
N GLU A 56 -5.77 -5.04 8.14
CA GLU A 56 -4.57 -5.65 7.56
C GLU A 56 -4.80 -7.10 7.15
N ILE A 57 -5.37 -7.91 8.04
CA ILE A 57 -5.55 -9.35 7.81
C ILE A 57 -6.55 -9.59 6.69
N VAL A 58 -7.66 -8.85 6.68
CA VAL A 58 -8.66 -8.93 5.60
C VAL A 58 -8.05 -8.49 4.26
N PHE A 59 -7.25 -7.42 4.25
CA PHE A 59 -6.61 -6.94 3.02
C PHE A 59 -5.60 -7.96 2.48
N ARG A 60 -4.77 -8.53 3.36
CA ARG A 60 -3.80 -9.57 3.00
C ARG A 60 -4.48 -10.82 2.43
N ASP A 61 -5.51 -11.33 3.10
CA ASP A 61 -6.26 -12.49 2.61
C ASP A 61 -6.90 -12.21 1.24
N LEU A 62 -7.45 -11.02 1.04
CA LEU A 62 -8.01 -10.63 -0.26
C LEU A 62 -6.94 -10.58 -1.36
N ALA A 63 -5.76 -10.05 -1.06
CA ALA A 63 -4.63 -10.02 -1.99
C ALA A 63 -4.16 -11.44 -2.36
N GLU A 64 -4.07 -12.34 -1.39
CA GLU A 64 -3.67 -13.72 -1.60
C GLU A 64 -4.70 -14.47 -2.46
N ARG A 65 -5.99 -14.35 -2.13
CA ARG A 65 -7.09 -15.03 -2.86
C ARG A 65 -7.25 -14.55 -4.30
N THR A 66 -6.86 -13.31 -4.59
CA THR A 66 -6.91 -12.73 -5.94
C THR A 66 -5.61 -12.93 -6.72
N GLY A 67 -4.61 -13.59 -6.14
CA GLY A 67 -3.31 -13.81 -6.78
C GLY A 67 -2.42 -12.57 -6.84
N LEU A 68 -2.76 -11.53 -6.08
CA LEU A 68 -2.05 -10.24 -6.06
C LEU A 68 -1.11 -10.07 -4.86
N GLY A 69 -0.97 -11.08 -4.00
CA GLY A 69 -0.13 -11.02 -2.80
C GLY A 69 1.36 -10.73 -3.01
N SER A 70 1.88 -10.85 -4.25
CA SER A 70 3.26 -10.42 -4.58
C SER A 70 3.37 -8.96 -5.03
N TYR A 71 2.24 -8.29 -5.28
CA TYR A 71 2.15 -6.92 -5.81
C TYR A 71 1.67 -5.90 -4.77
N VAL A 72 1.11 -6.38 -3.66
CA VAL A 72 0.72 -5.54 -2.52
C VAL A 72 1.23 -6.13 -1.23
N ALA A 73 1.57 -5.27 -0.29
CA ALA A 73 1.90 -5.64 1.08
C ALA A 73 1.11 -4.76 2.03
N SER A 74 0.62 -5.35 3.12
CA SER A 74 -0.09 -4.61 4.17
C SER A 74 0.62 -4.75 5.51
N THR A 75 0.55 -3.70 6.31
CA THR A 75 0.93 -3.72 7.73
C THR A 75 -0.13 -2.96 8.53
N SER A 76 -0.11 -3.11 9.86
CA SER A 76 -0.92 -2.27 10.75
C SER A 76 -0.10 -1.71 11.90
N SER A 77 -0.54 -0.58 12.43
CA SER A 77 0.06 0.09 13.59
C SER A 77 -0.97 0.89 14.39
N GLY A 78 -0.51 1.47 15.49
CA GLY A 78 -1.31 2.24 16.44
C GLY A 78 -0.76 3.66 16.61
N THR A 79 -1.62 4.63 16.83
CA THR A 79 -1.17 5.97 17.24
C THR A 79 -0.62 5.98 18.67
N GLY A 80 -1.07 5.04 19.51
CA GLY A 80 -0.54 4.81 20.85
C GLY A 80 0.46 3.67 20.94
N ASP A 81 1.18 3.61 22.05
CA ASP A 81 2.21 2.61 22.36
C ASP A 81 1.79 1.59 23.43
N TRP A 82 0.59 1.73 24.02
CA TRP A 82 0.15 0.92 25.17
C TRP A 82 0.23 -0.59 25.00
N HIS A 83 0.07 -1.09 23.77
CA HIS A 83 0.02 -2.53 23.47
C HIS A 83 1.19 -3.02 22.62
N VAL A 84 2.27 -2.24 22.48
CA VAL A 84 3.40 -2.64 21.62
C VAL A 84 3.96 -4.01 22.03
N GLY A 85 4.06 -4.92 21.05
CA GLY A 85 4.51 -6.30 21.23
C GLY A 85 3.42 -7.27 21.66
N GLU A 86 2.22 -6.80 22.03
CA GLU A 86 1.10 -7.66 22.39
C GLU A 86 0.45 -8.29 21.16
N ARG A 87 -0.34 -9.34 21.39
CA ARG A 87 -1.19 -9.94 20.34
C ARG A 87 -2.37 -9.01 20.05
N ALA A 88 -3.10 -9.29 18.97
CA ALA A 88 -4.44 -8.71 18.81
C ALA A 88 -5.33 -9.09 20.01
N ASP A 89 -6.33 -8.26 20.31
CA ASP A 89 -7.33 -8.52 21.34
C ASP A 89 -7.96 -9.90 21.08
N ALA A 90 -8.16 -10.69 22.13
CA ALA A 90 -8.69 -12.05 21.99
C ALA A 90 -10.04 -12.06 21.25
N ARG A 91 -10.89 -11.05 21.44
CA ARG A 91 -12.18 -10.89 20.76
C ARG A 91 -12.00 -10.59 19.28
N THR A 92 -10.95 -9.84 18.91
CA THR A 92 -10.55 -9.62 17.52
C THR A 92 -10.11 -10.92 16.85
N ILE A 93 -9.26 -11.70 17.53
CA ILE A 93 -8.80 -13.01 17.04
C ILE A 93 -9.99 -13.95 16.84
N GLU A 94 -10.92 -13.98 17.80
CA GLU A 94 -12.12 -14.82 17.73
C GLU A 94 -13.04 -14.40 16.57
N ALA A 95 -13.32 -13.10 16.41
CA ALA A 95 -14.12 -12.57 15.31
C ALA A 95 -13.50 -12.88 13.94
N LEU A 96 -12.18 -12.70 13.79
CA LEU A 96 -11.43 -13.08 12.60
C LEU A 96 -11.53 -14.58 12.32
N GLY A 97 -11.32 -15.41 13.35
CA GLY A 97 -11.39 -16.86 13.26
C GLY A 97 -12.78 -17.35 12.82
N ARG A 98 -13.86 -16.78 13.35
CA ARG A 98 -15.25 -17.08 12.94
C ARG A 98 -15.50 -16.83 11.45
N ARG A 99 -14.73 -15.94 10.82
CA ARG A 99 -14.83 -15.60 9.40
C ARG A 99 -13.75 -16.27 8.53
N GLY A 100 -12.92 -17.13 9.12
CA GLY A 100 -11.89 -17.90 8.42
C GLY A 100 -10.58 -17.13 8.18
N TYR A 101 -10.32 -16.08 8.95
CA TYR A 101 -9.05 -15.36 8.95
C TYR A 101 -8.15 -15.79 10.09
N ASP A 102 -6.83 -15.75 9.87
CA ASP A 102 -5.83 -15.97 10.92
C ASP A 102 -5.20 -14.65 11.38
N GLY A 103 -5.45 -14.32 12.66
CA GLY A 103 -4.85 -13.19 13.36
C GLY A 103 -3.91 -13.56 14.51
N GLU A 104 -3.61 -14.86 14.71
CA GLU A 104 -2.85 -15.36 15.86
C GLU A 104 -1.43 -14.76 15.95
N HIS A 105 -0.84 -14.50 14.76
CA HIS A 105 0.52 -14.03 14.58
C HIS A 105 0.65 -12.50 14.60
N HIS A 106 -0.45 -11.75 14.64
CA HIS A 106 -0.40 -10.29 14.73
C HIS A 106 0.37 -9.85 15.99
N ARG A 107 1.18 -8.81 15.84
CA ARG A 107 1.85 -8.13 16.97
C ARG A 107 1.67 -6.64 16.84
N ALA A 108 1.16 -6.03 17.90
CA ALA A 108 0.89 -4.62 17.94
C ALA A 108 2.19 -3.81 17.89
N ARG A 109 2.18 -2.70 17.16
CA ARG A 109 3.28 -1.76 17.01
C ARG A 109 2.76 -0.33 16.99
N GLN A 110 3.60 0.62 17.42
CA GLN A 110 3.30 2.03 17.26
C GLN A 110 3.67 2.49 15.84
N PHE A 111 2.89 3.41 15.31
CA PHE A 111 3.20 4.12 14.08
C PHE A 111 4.39 5.04 14.31
N SER A 112 5.31 5.08 13.36
CA SER A 112 6.55 5.85 13.43
C SER A 112 6.73 6.73 12.18
N LEU A 113 7.66 7.68 12.22
CA LEU A 113 7.96 8.50 11.04
C LEU A 113 8.47 7.67 9.85
N GLU A 114 9.11 6.53 10.12
CA GLU A 114 9.59 5.61 9.08
C GLU A 114 8.42 4.95 8.32
N ASP A 115 7.23 4.87 8.93
CA ASP A 115 6.05 4.37 8.25
C ASP A 115 5.59 5.27 7.11
N PHE A 116 5.81 6.59 7.20
CA PHE A 116 5.57 7.49 6.06
C PHE A 116 6.50 7.18 4.88
N GLU A 117 7.75 6.81 5.16
CA GLU A 117 8.75 6.52 4.13
C GLU A 117 8.53 5.14 3.50
N ARG A 118 8.02 4.18 4.28
CA ARG A 118 7.84 2.78 3.87
C ARG A 118 6.53 2.50 3.15
N ASN A 119 5.51 3.34 3.28
CA ASN A 119 4.18 3.06 2.75
C ASN A 119 3.78 4.05 1.66
N ASP A 120 3.11 3.52 0.65
CA ASP A 120 2.52 4.31 -0.45
C ASP A 120 1.14 4.84 -0.07
N LEU A 121 0.45 4.17 0.87
CA LEU A 121 -0.85 4.55 1.39
C LEU A 121 -0.92 4.27 2.90
N ILE A 122 -1.44 5.22 3.67
CA ILE A 122 -1.68 5.11 5.10
C ILE A 122 -3.18 5.32 5.35
N VAL A 123 -3.82 4.29 5.86
CA VAL A 123 -5.27 4.21 6.03
C VAL A 123 -5.63 4.34 7.50
N ALA A 124 -6.17 5.50 7.88
CA ALA A 124 -6.72 5.78 9.19
C ALA A 124 -8.10 5.13 9.37
N LEU A 125 -8.37 4.55 10.55
CA LEU A 125 -9.63 3.87 10.83
C LEU A 125 -10.72 4.84 11.33
N ASP A 126 -10.35 6.01 11.85
CA ASP A 126 -11.28 7.10 12.13
C ASP A 126 -10.60 8.47 11.95
N ARG A 127 -11.41 9.54 11.96
CA ARG A 127 -10.93 10.92 11.82
C ARG A 127 -10.01 11.38 12.95
N SER A 128 -10.04 10.74 14.12
CA SER A 128 -9.08 11.08 15.18
C SER A 128 -7.69 10.58 14.82
N HIS A 129 -7.56 9.37 14.26
CA HIS A 129 -6.29 8.83 13.77
C HIS A 129 -5.75 9.66 12.61
N GLU A 130 -6.59 10.01 11.65
CA GLU A 130 -6.21 10.87 10.53
C GLU A 130 -5.66 12.22 11.02
N ARG A 131 -6.34 12.88 11.97
CA ARG A 131 -5.84 14.14 12.55
C ARG A 131 -4.50 13.98 13.27
N ILE A 132 -4.33 12.90 14.04
CA ILE A 132 -3.06 12.60 14.73
C ILE A 132 -1.95 12.40 13.71
N LEU A 133 -2.17 11.54 12.71
CA LEU A 133 -1.18 11.25 11.66
C LEU A 133 -0.86 12.50 10.84
N SER A 134 -1.86 13.32 10.52
CA SER A 134 -1.67 14.60 9.84
C SER A 134 -0.79 15.55 10.63
N SER A 135 -0.86 15.52 11.97
CA SER A 135 0.02 16.32 12.83
C SER A 135 1.47 15.79 12.89
N TRP A 136 1.69 14.54 12.48
CA TRP A 136 3.02 13.91 12.41
C TRP A 136 3.63 13.94 11.01
N ALA A 137 2.83 14.17 9.98
CA ALA A 137 3.28 14.36 8.61
C ALA A 137 4.26 15.55 8.55
N ARG A 138 5.44 15.33 7.97
CA ARG A 138 6.51 16.35 7.89
C ARG A 138 6.47 17.13 6.59
N THR A 139 5.84 16.54 5.57
CA THR A 139 5.82 17.04 4.19
C THR A 139 4.41 16.95 3.60
N GLY A 140 4.18 17.65 2.48
CA GLY A 140 2.95 17.48 1.70
C GLY A 140 2.79 16.04 1.19
N GLU A 141 3.89 15.40 0.78
CA GLU A 141 3.88 14.01 0.32
C GLU A 141 3.49 13.02 1.42
N ASP A 142 3.86 13.28 2.68
CA ASP A 142 3.40 12.49 3.82
C ASP A 142 1.88 12.62 4.02
N ALA A 143 1.36 13.84 3.89
CA ALA A 143 -0.06 14.12 4.04
C ALA A 143 -0.89 13.52 2.90
N ASP A 144 -0.38 13.54 1.67
CA ASP A 144 -1.05 13.01 0.47
C ASP A 144 -1.23 11.47 0.51
N LYS A 145 -0.46 10.78 1.37
CA LYS A 145 -0.61 9.33 1.61
C LYS A 145 -1.75 8.99 2.57
N LEU A 146 -2.33 9.96 3.27
CA LEU A 146 -3.34 9.70 4.30
C LEU A 146 -4.74 9.57 3.67
N ALA A 147 -5.47 8.53 4.07
CA ALA A 147 -6.88 8.37 3.74
C ALA A 147 -7.65 7.70 4.88
N LEU A 148 -8.95 7.96 4.98
CA LEU A 148 -9.84 7.21 5.88
C LEU A 148 -10.29 5.90 5.22
N LEU A 149 -10.31 4.79 5.96
CA LEU A 149 -10.77 3.50 5.42
C LEU A 149 -12.18 3.62 4.82
N MET A 150 -13.09 4.25 5.54
CA MET A 150 -14.49 4.41 5.11
C MET A 150 -14.65 5.43 3.98
N SER A 151 -13.60 6.16 3.57
CA SER A 151 -13.68 7.02 2.39
C SER A 151 -13.77 6.22 1.08
N PHE A 152 -13.29 4.97 1.09
CA PHE A 152 -13.33 4.07 -0.06
C PHE A 152 -14.68 3.36 -0.23
N ASP A 153 -15.51 3.34 0.81
CA ASP A 153 -16.87 2.83 0.72
C ASP A 153 -17.75 3.80 -0.10
N ALA A 154 -18.53 3.25 -1.03
CA ALA A 154 -19.39 4.03 -1.92
C ALA A 154 -20.82 4.23 -1.38
N ALA A 155 -21.11 3.75 -0.17
CA ALA A 155 -22.43 3.93 0.43
C ALA A 155 -22.79 5.43 0.61
N PRO A 156 -24.03 5.84 0.26
CA PRO A 156 -24.45 7.25 0.23
C PRO A 156 -24.55 7.90 1.61
N ASP A 157 -24.78 7.12 2.66
CA ASP A 157 -24.95 7.53 4.05
C ASP A 157 -23.81 7.03 4.95
N ARG A 158 -22.65 6.73 4.35
CA ARG A 158 -21.53 6.14 5.08
C ARG A 158 -21.06 7.00 6.25
N VAL A 159 -20.82 6.34 7.37
CA VAL A 159 -20.08 6.91 8.50
C VAL A 159 -18.59 6.78 8.22
N LEU A 160 -17.85 7.88 8.35
CA LEU A 160 -16.41 7.90 8.05
C LEU A 160 -15.53 7.29 9.15
N ASP A 161 -16.06 7.18 10.36
CA ASP A 161 -15.34 6.65 11.52
C ASP A 161 -15.73 5.18 11.75
N VAL A 162 -14.75 4.29 11.79
CA VAL A 162 -14.95 2.92 12.25
C VAL A 162 -15.04 2.94 13.79
N PRO A 163 -16.19 2.55 14.39
CA PRO A 163 -16.38 2.60 15.83
C PRO A 163 -15.34 1.76 16.58
N ASP A 164 -14.90 2.21 17.75
CA ASP A 164 -13.95 1.45 18.56
C ASP A 164 -14.67 0.37 19.38
N PRO A 165 -14.45 -0.93 19.11
CA PRO A 165 -15.12 -2.01 19.85
C PRO A 165 -14.49 -2.29 21.21
N TYR A 166 -13.35 -1.67 21.56
CA TYR A 166 -12.54 -2.07 22.72
C TYR A 166 -13.32 -2.09 24.04
N TYR A 167 -14.17 -1.09 24.26
CA TYR A 167 -15.03 -0.96 25.46
C TYR A 167 -16.43 -1.58 25.29
N ALA A 168 -16.68 -2.26 24.18
CA ALA A 168 -17.97 -2.85 23.83
C ALA A 168 -17.99 -4.38 24.05
N GLY A 169 -19.20 -4.95 23.87
CA GLY A 169 -19.41 -6.39 23.91
C GLY A 169 -18.84 -7.12 22.68
N PRO A 170 -18.74 -8.46 22.73
CA PRO A 170 -18.21 -9.28 21.63
C PRO A 170 -18.91 -9.07 20.28
N GLU A 171 -20.21 -8.80 20.29
CA GLU A 171 -21.02 -8.60 19.09
C GLU A 171 -20.54 -7.40 18.27
N MET A 172 -20.06 -6.35 18.95
CA MET A 172 -19.51 -5.15 18.30
C MET A 172 -18.26 -5.48 17.47
N PHE A 173 -17.48 -6.49 17.86
CA PHE A 173 -16.30 -6.90 17.09
C PHE A 173 -16.69 -7.51 15.74
N ASP A 174 -17.78 -8.29 15.70
CA ASP A 174 -18.30 -8.84 14.45
C ASP A 174 -18.87 -7.74 13.55
N GLU A 175 -19.62 -6.79 14.12
CA GLU A 175 -20.17 -5.65 13.38
C GLU A 175 -19.07 -4.77 12.78
N VAL A 176 -18.05 -4.44 13.58
CA VAL A 176 -16.88 -3.68 13.12
C VAL A 176 -16.11 -4.45 12.06
N LEU A 177 -15.93 -5.76 12.21
CA LEU A 177 -15.25 -6.58 11.22
C LEU A 177 -16.00 -6.59 9.88
N VAL A 178 -17.33 -6.72 9.90
CA VAL A 178 -18.16 -6.65 8.67
C VAL A 178 -18.01 -5.28 7.98
N MET A 179 -18.03 -4.20 8.76
CA MET A 179 -17.81 -2.85 8.23
C MET A 179 -16.42 -2.72 7.58
N ILE A 180 -15.38 -3.18 8.27
CA ILE A 180 -14.00 -3.17 7.76
C ILE A 180 -13.88 -4.02 6.49
N GLU A 181 -14.50 -5.19 6.43
CA GLU A 181 -14.49 -6.04 5.23
C GLU A 181 -15.10 -5.32 4.02
N GLY A 182 -16.24 -4.65 4.19
CA GLY A 182 -16.88 -3.88 3.13
C GLY A 182 -15.95 -2.81 2.57
N ALA A 183 -15.37 -2.00 3.46
CA ALA A 183 -14.48 -0.91 3.08
C ALA A 183 -13.14 -1.40 2.50
N VAL A 184 -12.53 -2.45 3.06
CA VAL A 184 -11.30 -3.06 2.55
C VAL A 184 -11.51 -3.64 1.16
N ARG A 185 -12.64 -4.31 0.91
CA ARG A 185 -12.98 -4.79 -0.44
C ARG A 185 -13.14 -3.63 -1.43
N ALA A 186 -13.71 -2.51 -0.99
CA ALA A 186 -13.85 -1.32 -1.82
C ALA A 186 -12.50 -0.67 -2.14
N LEU A 187 -11.64 -0.50 -1.12
CA LEU A 187 -10.26 -0.06 -1.28
C LEU A 187 -9.49 -0.95 -2.27
N PHE A 188 -9.53 -2.27 -2.06
CA PHE A 188 -8.79 -3.21 -2.90
C PHE A 188 -9.21 -3.14 -4.37
N ARG A 189 -10.52 -3.05 -4.66
CA ARG A 189 -11.03 -2.86 -6.03
C ARG A 189 -10.53 -1.58 -6.69
N GLN A 190 -10.32 -0.51 -5.92
CA GLN A 190 -9.79 0.75 -6.44
C GLN A 190 -8.27 0.68 -6.68
N LEU A 191 -7.54 -0.08 -5.86
CA LEU A 191 -6.10 -0.31 -6.04
C LEU A 191 -5.79 -1.30 -7.18
N GLU A 192 -6.65 -2.30 -7.39
CA GLU A 192 -6.44 -3.40 -8.32
C GLU A 192 -5.98 -2.98 -9.74
N PRO A 193 -6.58 -1.97 -10.40
CA PRO A 193 -6.15 -1.52 -11.73
C PRO A 193 -4.74 -0.94 -11.76
N ALA A 194 -4.26 -0.37 -10.64
CA ALA A 194 -2.94 0.25 -10.54
C ALA A 194 -1.83 -0.78 -10.22
N ILE A 195 -2.18 -1.85 -9.51
CA ILE A 195 -1.23 -2.88 -9.06
C ILE A 195 -1.11 -4.07 -10.01
N ARG A 196 -2.13 -4.31 -10.87
CA ARG A 196 -2.11 -5.43 -11.80
C ARG A 196 -1.03 -5.21 -12.88
N PRO A 197 -0.14 -6.17 -13.12
CA PRO A 197 0.79 -6.08 -14.24
C PRO A 197 0.04 -5.92 -15.56
N ALA A 198 0.51 -5.04 -16.44
CA ALA A 198 0.06 -5.04 -17.82
C ALA A 198 0.33 -6.43 -18.42
N VAL A 199 -0.74 -7.13 -18.82
CA VAL A 199 -0.71 -8.43 -19.49
C VAL A 199 -0.34 -8.23 -20.96
#